data_AF-A0A4Y2C5L0-F1
#
_entry.id   AF-A0A4Y2C5L0-F1
#
_cell.length_a   1.000
_cell.length_b   1.000
_cell.length_c   1.000
_cell.angle_alpha   90.00
_cell.angle_beta   90.00
_cell.angle_gamma   90.00
#
_symmetry.space_group_name_H-M   'P 1'
#
loop_
_entity.id
_entity.type
_entity.pdbx_description
1 polymer ?
#
loop_
_entity_poly.entity_id
_entity_poly.type
_entity_poly.pdbx_seq_one_letter_code
_entity_poly.pdbx_strand_id
1 'polypeptide(L)'
;MIGKSLSEVGMLSPSREHAHNMSREILRELSYDSDLLLNFVTQREPLLNTDQQAIYREVLRLYRNSEGGVIFIDAPGGTGKTFLINVCLPKLEEKEILRSL
;
A
#
# COMPACT_ATOMS: atom_id res chain seq x y z
N MET A 1 34.59 -14.12 13.49
CA MET A 1 33.90 -15.26 12.83
C MET A 1 33.65 -14.84 11.39
N ILE A 2 34.23 -15.56 10.43
CA ILE A 2 34.01 -15.31 9.00
C ILE A 2 32.68 -16.00 8.66
N GLY A 3 31.70 -15.22 8.20
CA GLY A 3 30.40 -15.74 7.79
C GLY A 3 30.56 -16.65 6.58
N LYS A 4 29.98 -17.85 6.64
CA LYS A 4 29.92 -18.76 5.50
C LYS A 4 28.91 -18.25 4.48
N SER A 5 29.24 -18.39 3.20
CA SER A 5 28.30 -18.14 2.10
C SER A 5 27.16 -19.18 2.12
N LEU A 6 25.97 -18.80 1.64
CA LEU A 6 24.83 -19.70 1.51
C LEU A 6 25.15 -20.95 0.67
N SER A 7 25.98 -20.78 -0.37
CA SER A 7 26.46 -21.91 -1.18
C SER A 7 27.28 -22.92 -0.36
N GLU A 8 28.04 -22.47 0.63
CA GLU A 8 28.89 -23.31 1.47
C GLU A 8 28.09 -24.11 2.51
N VAL A 9 26.82 -23.77 2.71
CA VAL A 9 25.88 -24.54 3.54
C VAL A 9 24.86 -25.30 2.70
N GLY A 10 25.11 -25.46 1.39
CA GLY A 10 24.25 -26.22 0.48
C GLY A 10 22.95 -25.50 0.10
N MET A 11 22.86 -24.19 0.32
CA MET A 11 21.72 -23.38 -0.08
C MET A 11 22.00 -22.66 -1.40
N LEU A 12 20.98 -22.58 -2.26
CA LEU A 12 21.05 -21.78 -3.48
C LEU A 12 21.25 -20.31 -3.10
N SER A 13 22.34 -19.71 -3.57
CA SER A 13 22.57 -18.28 -3.42
C SER A 13 21.59 -17.53 -4.33
N PRO A 14 20.86 -16.51 -3.83
CA PRO A 14 19.88 -15.81 -4.64
C PRO A 14 20.56 -15.15 -5.85
N SER A 15 20.20 -15.58 -7.06
CA SER A 15 20.71 -14.98 -8.30
C SER A 15 19.88 -13.76 -8.65
N ARG A 16 20.55 -12.66 -9.01
CA ARG A 16 19.92 -11.42 -9.50
C ARG A 16 19.17 -11.60 -10.83
N GLU A 17 19.33 -12.72 -11.54
CA GLU A 17 18.58 -12.99 -12.76
C GLU A 17 17.07 -13.16 -12.50
N HIS A 18 16.67 -13.50 -11.27
CA HIS A 18 15.25 -13.49 -10.87
C HIS A 18 14.67 -12.08 -10.67
N ALA A 19 15.50 -11.02 -10.66
CA ALA A 19 15.04 -9.64 -10.53
C ALA A 19 14.39 -9.10 -11.81
N HIS A 20 14.53 -9.79 -12.96
CA HIS A 20 13.83 -9.46 -14.20
C HIS A 20 12.40 -10.00 -14.27
N ASN A 21 12.02 -10.89 -13.35
CA ASN A 21 10.61 -11.22 -13.16
C ASN A 21 10.01 -10.11 -12.30
N MET A 22 9.21 -9.26 -12.93
CA MET A 22 8.36 -8.28 -12.25
C MET A 22 7.75 -8.95 -11.01
N SER A 23 8.10 -8.44 -9.83
CA SER A 23 7.71 -9.08 -8.58
C SER A 23 6.20 -9.27 -8.56
N ARG A 24 5.71 -10.40 -8.04
CA ARG A 24 4.27 -10.67 -7.97
C ARG A 24 3.50 -9.53 -7.31
N GLU A 25 4.14 -8.83 -6.38
CA GLU A 25 3.59 -7.63 -5.72
C GLU A 25 3.36 -6.49 -6.72
N ILE A 26 4.33 -6.20 -7.59
CA ILE A 26 4.21 -5.19 -8.66
C ILE A 26 3.11 -5.59 -9.65
N LEU A 27 3.07 -6.85 -10.10
CA LEU A 27 2.02 -7.31 -11.01
C LEU A 27 0.62 -7.20 -10.38
N ARG A 28 0.51 -7.49 -9.08
CA ARG A 28 -0.74 -7.32 -8.35
C ARG A 28 -1.15 -5.86 -8.32
N GLU A 29 -0.20 -4.97 -8.08
CA GLU A 29 -0.38 -3.52 -8.03
C GLU A 29 -0.73 -2.90 -9.40
N LEU A 30 -0.29 -3.50 -10.50
CA LEU A 30 -0.62 -3.05 -11.86
C LEU A 30 -1.89 -3.68 -12.44
N SER A 31 -2.42 -4.74 -11.82
CA SER A 31 -3.58 -5.50 -12.31
C SER A 31 -4.94 -5.03 -11.78
N TYR A 32 -5.00 -3.87 -11.12
CA TYR A 32 -6.25 -3.38 -10.53
C TYR A 32 -7.26 -2.96 -11.60
N ASP A 33 -8.48 -3.45 -11.45
CA ASP A 33 -9.65 -2.95 -12.17
C ASP A 33 -10.05 -1.61 -11.54
N SER A 34 -9.88 -0.53 -12.30
CA SER A 34 -10.13 0.84 -11.85
C SER A 34 -11.59 1.07 -11.46
N ASP A 35 -12.54 0.42 -12.12
CA ASP A 35 -13.97 0.57 -11.84
C ASP A 35 -14.35 -0.15 -10.54
N LEU A 36 -13.79 -1.35 -10.32
CA LEU A 36 -13.92 -2.07 -9.06
C LEU A 36 -13.30 -1.27 -7.89
N LEU A 37 -12.13 -0.68 -8.11
CA LEU A 37 -11.44 0.13 -7.10
C LEU A 37 -12.25 1.37 -6.73
N LEU A 38 -12.76 2.10 -7.74
CA LEU A 38 -13.58 3.28 -7.54
C LEU A 38 -14.88 2.95 -6.80
N ASN A 39 -15.57 1.87 -7.18
CA ASN A 39 -16.76 1.41 -6.46
C ASN A 39 -16.45 1.04 -5.01
N PHE A 40 -15.34 0.32 -4.79
CA PHE A 40 -14.91 -0.10 -3.47
C PHE A 40 -14.66 1.09 -2.54
N VAL A 41 -13.95 2.11 -3.02
CA VAL A 41 -13.69 3.36 -2.29
C VAL A 41 -14.99 4.10 -2.01
N THR A 42 -15.82 4.32 -3.03
CA THR A 42 -17.04 5.14 -2.95
C THR A 42 -18.02 4.58 -1.92
N GLN A 43 -18.11 3.25 -1.79
CA GLN A 43 -19.00 2.61 -0.82
C GLN A 43 -18.48 2.66 0.63
N ARG A 44 -17.16 2.75 0.83
CA ARG A 44 -16.54 2.59 2.16
C ARG A 44 -16.07 3.90 2.77
N GLU A 45 -15.72 4.90 1.95
CA GLU A 45 -15.34 6.22 2.41
C GLU A 45 -16.40 6.86 3.34
N PRO A 46 -17.72 6.74 3.10
CA PRO A 46 -18.75 7.26 4.00
C PRO A 46 -18.86 6.51 5.35
N LEU A 47 -18.28 5.32 5.47
CA LEU A 47 -18.33 4.50 6.67
C LEU A 47 -17.20 4.81 7.66
N LEU A 48 -16.26 5.68 7.28
CA LEU A 48 -15.23 6.17 8.19
C LEU A 48 -15.88 6.93 9.34
N ASN A 49 -15.50 6.61 10.57
CA ASN A 49 -15.87 7.43 11.72
C ASN A 49 -15.06 8.74 11.76
N THR A 50 -15.38 9.64 12.69
CA THR A 50 -14.76 10.97 12.79
C THR A 50 -13.23 10.93 12.86
N ASP A 51 -12.67 10.06 13.72
CA ASP A 51 -11.21 9.98 13.91
C ASP A 51 -10.52 9.41 12.67
N GLN A 52 -11.07 8.34 12.11
CA GLN A 52 -10.57 7.73 10.89
C GLN A 52 -10.64 8.71 9.70
N GLN A 53 -11.71 9.51 9.63
CA GLN A 53 -11.88 10.52 8.59
C GLN A 53 -10.84 11.65 8.72
N ALA A 54 -10.46 12.03 9.94
CA ALA A 54 -9.40 13.00 10.17
C ALA A 54 -8.05 12.48 9.66
N ILE A 55 -7.71 11.22 9.98
CA ILE A 55 -6.47 10.58 9.50
C ILE A 55 -6.47 10.46 7.98
N TYR A 56 -7.57 9.99 7.39
CA TYR A 56 -7.73 9.85 5.94
C TYR A 56 -7.53 11.20 5.22
N ARG A 57 -8.08 12.29 5.74
CA ARG A 57 -7.87 13.63 5.17
C ARG A 57 -6.41 14.07 5.23
N GLU A 58 -5.70 13.78 6.31
CA GLU A 58 -4.29 14.12 6.44
C GLU A 58 -3.41 13.31 5.47
N VAL A 59 -3.67 12.00 5.34
CA VAL A 59 -3.01 11.15 4.33
C VAL A 59 -3.19 11.75 2.93
N LEU A 60 -4.43 12.10 2.57
CA LEU A 60 -4.72 12.71 1.26
C LEU A 60 -4.08 14.08 1.08
N ARG A 61 -3.98 14.88 2.14
CA ARG A 61 -3.33 16.20 2.10
C ARG A 61 -1.84 16.05 1.78
N LEU A 62 -1.14 15.18 2.52
CA LEU A 62 0.28 14.89 2.29
C LEU A 62 0.50 14.40 0.85
N TYR A 63 -0.32 13.46 0.39
CA TYR A 63 -0.24 12.94 -0.97
C TYR A 63 -0.43 14.03 -2.04
N ARG A 64 -1.48 14.86 -1.91
CA ARG A 64 -1.80 15.91 -2.88
C ARG A 64 -0.70 16.96 -2.99
N ASN A 65 -0.04 17.25 -1.87
CA ASN A 65 1.03 18.24 -1.80
C ASN A 65 2.41 17.66 -2.15
N SER A 66 2.48 16.36 -2.48
CA SER A 66 3.75 15.64 -2.65
C SER A 66 4.68 15.79 -1.44
N GLU A 67 4.10 15.93 -0.26
CA GLU A 67 4.81 15.97 1.02
C GLU A 67 5.08 14.53 1.45
N GLY A 68 6.35 14.12 1.39
CA GLY A 68 6.78 12.85 1.98
C GLY A 68 6.62 12.87 3.49
N GLY A 69 6.52 11.70 4.12
CA GLY A 69 6.39 11.59 5.57
C GLY A 69 6.01 10.20 6.02
N VAL A 70 5.96 10.01 7.33
CA VAL A 70 5.53 8.76 7.96
C VAL A 70 4.40 9.08 8.93
N ILE A 71 3.28 8.36 8.79
CA ILE A 71 2.14 8.45 9.71
C ILE A 71 2.13 7.20 10.60
N PHE A 72 2.06 7.43 11.91
CA PHE A 72 1.83 6.37 12.89
C PHE A 72 0.37 6.40 13.32
N ILE A 73 -0.35 5.29 13.11
CA ILE A 73 -1.72 5.14 13.58
C ILE A 73 -1.69 4.30 14.85
N ASP A 74 -1.60 4.97 16.00
CA ASP A 74 -1.71 4.32 17.30
C ASP A 74 -3.18 4.23 17.72
N ALA A 75 -3.71 3.01 17.70
CA ALA A 75 -5.06 2.74 18.18
C ALA A 75 -5.14 1.31 18.71
N PRO A 76 -5.96 1.05 19.76
CA PRO A 76 -6.18 -0.29 20.30
C PRO A 76 -6.67 -1.34 19.28
N GLY A 77 -6.66 -2.61 19.68
CA GLY A 77 -7.32 -3.66 18.90
C GLY A 77 -8.81 -3.36 18.69
N GLY A 78 -9.34 -3.70 17.50
CA GLY A 78 -10.77 -3.52 17.20
C GLY A 78 -11.20 -2.12 16.73
N THR A 79 -10.30 -1.13 16.70
CA THR A 79 -10.63 0.26 16.27
C THR A 79 -10.70 0.48 14.76
N GLY A 80 -10.62 -0.60 13.97
CA GLY A 80 -10.76 -0.51 12.51
C GLY A 80 -9.54 0.07 11.78
N LYS A 81 -8.33 0.00 12.33
CA LYS A 81 -7.08 0.39 11.62
C LYS A 81 -6.98 -0.26 10.23
N THR A 82 -7.26 -1.56 10.13
CA THR A 82 -7.28 -2.30 8.86
C THR A 82 -8.34 -1.77 7.90
N PHE A 83 -9.52 -1.40 8.42
CA PHE A 83 -10.57 -0.79 7.60
C PHE A 83 -10.09 0.54 7.01
N LEU A 84 -9.49 1.40 7.83
CA LEU A 84 -8.92 2.68 7.40
C LEU A 84 -7.83 2.49 6.33
N ILE A 85 -6.87 1.59 6.53
CA ILE A 85 -5.82 1.30 5.53
C ILE A 85 -6.43 0.84 4.20
N ASN A 86 -7.43 -0.05 4.28
CA ASN A 86 -8.12 -0.57 3.10
C ASN A 86 -8.94 0.50 2.36
N VAL A 87 -9.27 1.64 2.98
CA VAL A 87 -9.90 2.77 2.27
C VAL A 87 -8.84 3.73 1.74
N CYS A 88 -7.78 4.01 2.51
CA CYS A 88 -6.70 4.92 2.10
C CYS A 88 -5.97 4.44 0.84
N LEU A 89 -5.49 3.19 0.81
CA LEU A 89 -4.62 2.70 -0.26
C LEU A 89 -5.33 2.73 -1.63
N PRO A 90 -6.52 2.11 -1.80
CA PRO A 90 -7.31 2.24 -3.02
C PRO A 90 -7.58 3.68 -3.45
N LYS A 91 -7.75 4.61 -2.50
CA LYS A 91 -8.00 6.02 -2.85
C LYS A 91 -6.79 6.68 -3.49
N LEU A 92 -5.60 6.39 -2.97
CA LEU A 92 -4.35 6.93 -3.50
C LEU A 92 -4.09 6.36 -4.90
N GLU A 93 -4.31 5.07 -5.08
CA GLU A 93 -4.21 4.37 -6.37
C GLU A 93 -5.23 4.90 -7.40
N GLU A 94 -6.50 5.07 -7.02
CA GLU A 94 -7.55 5.69 -7.87
C GLU A 94 -7.09 7.06 -8.38
N LYS A 95 -6.52 7.88 -7.48
CA LYS A 95 -6.04 9.22 -7.82
C LYS A 95 -4.84 9.21 -8.74
N GLU A 96 -3.97 8.21 -8.64
CA GLU A 96 -2.80 8.10 -9.52
C GLU A 96 -3.20 7.61 -10.91
N ILE A 97 -4.10 6.63 -11.01
CA ILE A 97 -4.67 6.17 -12.29
C ILE A 97 -5.33 7.35 -13.01
N LEU A 98 -6.18 8.12 -12.33
CA LEU A 98 -6.85 9.29 -12.90
C LEU A 98 -5.90 10.44 -13.28
N ARG A 99 -4.68 10.50 -12.71
CA ARG A 99 -3.65 11.47 -13.10
C ARG A 99 -2.85 11.04 -14.32
N SER A 100 -2.80 9.74 -14.60
CA SER A 100 -2.05 9.15 -15.71
C SER A 100 -2.83 9.11 -17.04
N LEU A 101 -4.12 9.48 -17.02
CA LEU A 101 -5.01 9.62 -18.17
C LEU A 101 -5.15 11.10 -18.58
#